data_AF-A0A8J2XU89-F1
#
_entry.id   AF-A0A8J2XU89-F1
#
_cell.length_a   1.000
_cell.length_b   1.000
_cell.length_c   1.000
_cell.angle_alpha   90.00
_cell.angle_beta   90.00
_cell.angle_gamma   90.00
#
_symmetry.space_group_name_H-M   'P 1'
#
loop_
_entity.id
_entity.type
_entity.pdbx_description
1 polymer ?
#
loop_
_entity_poly.entity_id
_entity_poly.type
_entity_poly.pdbx_seq_one_letter_code
_entity_poly.pdbx_strand_id
1 'polypeptide(L)' 'MYGKATDLTEELIRNYALANGLVDIKVCAVSEDWSGLKLVVPVKKR' A
#
# COMPACT_ATOMS: atom_id res chain seq x y z
N MET A 1 9.76 -8.71 -19.90
CA MET A 1 8.48 -8.09 -19.47
C MET A 1 7.94 -8.99 -18.38
N TYR A 2 8.26 -8.72 -17.12
CA TYR A 2 7.99 -9.63 -15.99
C TYR A 2 7.16 -8.89 -14.94
N GLY A 3 5.83 -8.89 -15.11
CA GLY A 3 4.87 -8.57 -14.05
C GLY A 3 4.12 -9.85 -13.68
N LYS A 4 4.32 -10.37 -12.47
CA LYS A 4 3.81 -11.68 -12.01
C LYS A 4 2.34 -11.60 -11.54
N ALA A 5 1.47 -12.33 -12.25
CA ALA A 5 0.30 -13.15 -11.88
C ALA A 5 -0.38 -13.05 -10.49
N THR A 6 -0.58 -11.87 -9.93
CA THR A 6 -1.56 -11.67 -8.84
C THR A 6 -2.18 -10.28 -8.98
N ASP A 7 -3.50 -10.19 -8.98
CA ASP A 7 -4.29 -8.94 -8.96
C ASP A 7 -4.13 -8.20 -7.62
N LEU A 8 -2.89 -7.88 -7.26
CA LEU A 8 -2.56 -7.16 -6.05
C LEU A 8 -2.65 -5.66 -6.35
N THR A 9 -3.84 -5.09 -6.15
CA THR A 9 -4.09 -3.67 -6.39
C THR A 9 -3.74 -2.82 -5.16
N GLU A 10 -3.42 -1.55 -5.39
CA GLU A 10 -3.20 -0.58 -4.31
C GLU A 10 -4.42 -0.49 -3.38
N GLU A 11 -5.63 -0.60 -3.93
CA GLU A 11 -6.89 -0.60 -3.17
C GLU A 11 -6.98 -1.77 -2.18
N LEU A 12 -6.59 -2.98 -2.60
CA LEU A 12 -6.60 -4.17 -1.74
C LEU A 12 -5.63 -4.00 -0.56
N ILE A 13 -4.44 -3.47 -0.81
CA ILE A 13 -3.43 -3.19 0.21
C ILE A 13 -3.94 -2.13 1.20
N ARG A 14 -4.55 -1.05 0.71
CA ARG A 14 -5.09 0.04 1.55
C ARG A 14 -6.24 -0.45 2.43
N ASN A 15 -7.18 -1.20 1.86
CA ASN A 15 -8.32 -1.76 2.60
C ASN A 15 -7.84 -2.71 3.71
N TYR A 16 -6.88 -3.58 3.40
CA TYR A 16 -6.30 -4.48 4.40
C TYR A 16 -5.52 -3.74 5.49
N ALA A 17 -4.72 -2.74 5.11
CA ALA A 17 -3.98 -1.90 6.05
C ALA A 17 -4.92 -1.16 7.01
N LEU A 18 -5.98 -0.55 6.49
CA LEU A 18 -7.00 0.14 7.29
C LEU A 18 -7.71 -0.81 8.25
N ALA A 19 -8.05 -2.02 7.81
CA ALA A 19 -8.67 -3.05 8.67
C ALA A 19 -7.75 -3.45 9.84
N ASN A 20 -6.43 -3.50 9.60
CA ASN A 20 -5.42 -3.72 10.64
C ASN A 20 -5.09 -2.44 11.44
N GLY A 21 -5.70 -1.30 11.09
CA GLY A 21 -5.52 -0.01 11.72
C GLY A 21 -4.19 0.66 11.44
N LEU A 22 -3.55 0.30 10.33
CA LEU A 22 -2.44 1.01 9.73
C LEU A 22 -3.00 2.09 8.78
N VAL A 23 -2.30 3.21 8.68
CA VAL A 23 -2.63 4.30 7.75
C VAL A 23 -1.62 4.29 6.63
N ASP A 24 -2.08 4.37 5.38
CA ASP A 24 -1.19 4.45 4.23
C ASP A 24 -0.79 5.91 3.92
N ILE A 25 0.46 6.09 3.53
CA ILE A 25 1.01 7.33 2.96
C ILE A 25 1.60 6.93 1.60
N LYS A 26 1.09 7.53 0.53
CA LYS A 26 1.61 7.30 -0.83
C LYS A 26 2.96 8.00 -0.98
N VAL A 27 4.02 7.24 -1.32
CA VAL A 27 5.41 7.74 -1.29
C VAL A 27 5.90 8.21 -2.65
N CYS A 28 5.60 7.55 -3.76
CA CYS A 28 5.65 8.08 -5.13
C CYS A 28 5.31 6.95 -6.10
N ALA A 29 5.07 7.26 -7.37
CA ALA A 29 5.15 6.27 -8.44
C ALA A 29 6.64 6.06 -8.77
N VAL A 30 7.12 4.82 -8.64
CA VAL A 30 8.50 4.45 -9.00
C VAL A 30 8.60 4.15 -10.50
N SER A 31 7.51 3.68 -11.11
CA SER A 31 7.36 3.46 -12.56
C SER A 31 5.89 3.46 -12.96
N GLU A 32 5.59 3.23 -14.25
CA GLU A 32 4.20 3.12 -14.76
C GLU A 32 3.42 1.98 -14.08
N ASP A 33 4.12 0.90 -13.70
CA ASP A 33 3.50 -0.29 -13.09
C ASP A 33 3.64 -0.34 -11.55
N TRP A 34 4.57 0.43 -10.97
CA TRP A 34 4.92 0.31 -9.55
C TRP A 34 4.77 1.61 -8.79
N SER A 35 4.00 1.57 -7.69
CA SER A 35 3.89 2.63 -6.70
C SER A 35 4.50 2.21 -5.36
N GLY A 36 5.17 3.15 -4.68
CA GLY A 36 5.62 3.00 -3.31
C GLY A 36 4.53 3.42 -2.33
N LEU A 37 4.06 2.49 -1.49
CA LEU A 37 3.17 2.77 -0.36
C LEU A 37 3.91 2.59 0.96
N LYS A 38 3.69 3.51 1.90
CA LYS A 38 4.21 3.44 3.26
C LYS A 38 3.05 3.29 4.23
N LEU A 39 2.98 2.15 4.90
CA LEU A 39 2.01 1.92 5.97
C LEU A 39 2.62 2.36 7.31
N VAL A 40 1.90 3.18 8.07
CA VAL A 40 2.32 3.69 9.37
C VAL A 40 1.31 3.30 10.45
N VAL A 41 1.80 3.06 11.67
CA VAL A 41 0.94 2.91 12.85
C VAL A 41 0.55 4.32 13.32
N PRO A 42 -0.74 4.68 13.35
CA PRO A 42 -1.16 5.98 13.82
C PRO A 42 -0.79 6.15 15.31
N VAL A 43 -0.33 7.35 15.66
CA VAL A 43 0.16 7.67 17.03
C VAL A 43 -0.89 7.41 18.11
N LYS A 44 -2.18 7.51 17.78
CA LYS A 44 -3.30 7.16 18.68
C LYS A 44 -3.32 5.69 19.12
N LYS A 45 -2.59 4.81 18.44
CA LYS A 45 -2.48 3.37 18.75
C LYS A 45 -1.14 2.98 19.39
N ARG A 46 -0.29 3.95 19.71
CA ARG A 46 1.03 3.75 20.32
C ARG A 46 1.02 4.09 21.80
#